data_AF-A0A9P6UBG5-F1
#
_entry.id   AF-A0A9P6UBG5-F1
#
_cell.length_a   1.000
_cell.length_b   1.000
_cell.length_c   1.000
_cell.angle_alpha   90.00
_cell.angle_beta   90.00
_cell.angle_gamma   90.00
#
_symmetry.space_group_name_H-M   'P 1'
#
loop_
_entity.id
_entity.type
_entity.pdbx_description
1 polymer ?
#
loop_
_entity_poly.entity_id
_entity_poly.type
_entity_poly.pdbx_seq_one_letter_code
_entity_poly.pdbx_strand_id
1 'polypeptide(L)'
;MALNTCNDSAAGIPGICIPTSQCTSGGGTYRSGLCPNDPTNVKCCTYGGCQYKENGEWVYGGCMPTANCRQFDGVPKPGLCPGPTDIQCCPM
;
A
#
# COMPACT_ATOMS: atom_id res chain seq x y z
N MET A 1 -16.37 6.40 -5.82
CA MET A 1 -16.13 6.12 -4.39
C MET A 1 -14.84 6.81 -4.02
N ALA A 2 -14.78 7.54 -2.90
CA ALA A 2 -13.62 8.37 -2.55
C ALA A 2 -12.35 7.51 -2.54
N LEU A 3 -11.41 7.84 -3.44
CA LEU A 3 -10.12 7.19 -3.52
C LEU A 3 -9.33 7.58 -2.27
N ASN A 4 -9.39 6.75 -1.23
CA ASN A 4 -8.52 6.82 -0.05
C ASN A 4 -7.09 6.36 -0.42
N THR A 5 -6.62 6.73 -1.59
CA THR A 5 -5.32 6.39 -2.15
C THR A 5 -4.49 7.65 -2.19
N CYS A 6 -3.23 7.54 -1.83
CA CYS A 6 -2.27 8.62 -1.96
C CYS A 6 -1.13 8.13 -2.84
N ASN A 7 -0.56 9.01 -3.65
CA ASN A 7 0.64 8.68 -4.42
C ASN A 7 1.83 9.30 -3.71
N ASP A 8 2.70 8.47 -3.14
CA ASP A 8 3.95 8.96 -2.59
C ASP A 8 4.98 9.06 -3.71
N SER A 9 4.98 10.18 -4.42
CA SER A 9 5.91 10.43 -5.53
C SER A 9 7.38 10.37 -5.09
N ALA A 10 7.65 10.55 -3.79
CA ALA A 10 8.97 10.45 -3.19
C ALA A 10 9.48 9.00 -3.08
N ALA A 11 8.60 8.02 -2.88
CA ALA A 11 8.96 6.60 -2.89
C ALA A 11 8.60 5.90 -4.21
N GLY A 12 7.84 6.55 -5.10
CA GLY A 12 7.41 5.99 -6.38
C GLY A 12 6.42 4.83 -6.21
N ILE A 13 5.77 4.72 -5.04
CA ILE A 13 4.85 3.63 -4.72
C ILE A 13 3.47 4.19 -4.34
N PRO A 14 2.39 3.56 -4.81
CA PRO A 14 1.04 3.89 -4.37
C PRO A 14 0.89 3.58 -2.88
N GLY A 15 0.33 4.53 -2.14
CA GLY A 15 -0.01 4.42 -0.73
C GLY A 15 -1.51 4.59 -0.51
N ILE A 16 -1.92 4.46 0.74
CA ILE A 16 -3.34 4.55 1.13
C ILE A 16 -3.53 5.46 2.34
N CYS A 17 -4.65 6.16 2.36
CA CYS A 17 -5.03 7.05 3.44
C CYS A 17 -5.74 6.28 4.55
N ILE A 18 -4.97 5.91 5.58
CA ILE A 18 -5.47 5.18 6.75
C ILE A 18 -4.97 5.81 8.05
N PRO A 19 -5.57 5.44 9.20
CA PRO A 19 -5.07 5.89 10.48
C PRO A 19 -3.59 5.56 10.68
N THR A 20 -2.81 6.47 11.24
CA THR A 20 -1.38 6.25 11.51
C THR A 20 -1.14 5.01 12.37
N SER A 21 -2.04 4.74 13.33
CA SER A 21 -2.02 3.54 14.17
C SER A 21 -2.18 2.25 13.37
N GLN A 22 -3.07 2.24 12.37
CA GLN A 22 -3.24 1.11 11.47
C GLN A 22 -2.01 0.93 10.57
N CYS A 23 -1.45 2.04 10.09
CA CYS A 23 -0.24 2.03 9.28
C CYS A 23 0.95 1.43 10.03
N THR A 24 1.27 1.94 11.22
CA THR A 24 2.39 1.46 12.02
C THR A 24 2.16 0.07 12.58
N SER A 25 0.93 -0.25 13.00
CA SER A 25 0.57 -1.62 13.40
C SER A 25 0.72 -2.61 12.25
N GLY A 26 0.58 -2.14 11.01
CA GLY A 26 0.80 -2.92 9.81
C GLY A 26 2.26 -2.98 9.34
N GLY A 27 3.20 -2.34 10.04
CA GLY A 27 4.60 -2.25 9.63
C GLY A 27 4.86 -1.26 8.48
N GLY A 28 3.89 -0.41 8.16
CA GLY A 28 3.99 0.62 7.13
C GLY A 28 4.61 1.92 7.65
N THR A 29 5.01 2.77 6.71
CA THR A 29 5.50 4.13 6.95
C THR A 29 4.41 5.12 6.50
N TYR A 30 4.18 6.18 7.26
CA TYR A 30 3.20 7.21 6.87
C TYR A 30 3.86 8.55 6.54
N ARG A 31 3.30 9.26 5.56
CA ARG A 31 3.60 10.66 5.25
C ARG A 31 2.36 11.54 5.36
N SER A 32 2.55 12.74 5.88
CA SER A 32 1.53 13.79 5.98
C SER A 32 1.48 14.66 4.73
N GLY A 33 0.29 15.17 4.40
CA GLY A 33 0.08 16.10 3.28
C GLY A 33 -0.19 15.44 1.94
N LEU A 34 -0.37 14.10 1.91
CA LEU A 34 -0.58 13.33 0.69
C LEU A 34 -2.00 12.75 0.60
N CYS A 35 -2.79 12.85 1.66
CA CYS A 35 -4.17 12.38 1.67
C CYS A 35 -5.16 13.48 1.28
N PRO A 36 -6.23 13.16 0.53
CA PRO A 36 -7.27 14.12 0.25
C PRO A 36 -7.91 14.59 1.56
N ASN A 37 -7.89 15.90 1.81
CA ASN A 37 -8.32 16.54 3.06
C ASN A 37 -7.48 16.20 4.31
N ASP A 38 -6.28 15.61 4.13
CA ASP A 38 -5.28 15.22 5.14
C ASP A 38 -5.76 15.23 6.61
N PRO A 39 -6.66 14.30 7.00
CA PRO A 39 -7.23 14.31 8.34
C PRO A 39 -6.12 14.16 9.41
N THR A 40 -6.32 14.74 10.60
CA THR A 40 -5.28 14.75 11.64
C THR A 40 -4.74 13.37 11.97
N ASN A 41 -5.62 12.35 11.98
CA ASN A 41 -5.27 10.96 12.30
C ASN A 41 -5.08 10.06 11.07
N VAL A 42 -5.40 10.52 9.85
CA VAL A 42 -5.31 9.71 8.62
C VAL A 42 -4.18 10.24 7.76
N LYS A 43 -3.20 9.40 7.50
CA LYS A 43 -1.99 9.77 6.75
C LYS A 43 -1.77 8.80 5.61
N CYS A 44 -0.94 9.22 4.67
CA CYS A 44 -0.60 8.40 3.53
C CYS A 44 0.35 7.30 3.96
N CYS A 45 -0.18 6.11 4.15
CA CYS A 45 0.56 4.93 4.53
C CYS A 45 1.10 4.20 3.29
N THR A 46 2.40 3.94 3.29
CA THR A 46 3.11 3.13 2.31
C THR A 46 3.79 1.97 3.03
N TYR A 47 3.66 0.75 2.51
CA TYR A 47 4.31 -0.44 3.10
C TYR A 47 5.55 -0.86 2.30
N GLY A 48 6.07 0.02 1.44
CA GLY A 48 7.15 -0.30 0.52
C GLY A 48 6.64 -0.96 -0.78
N GLY A 49 7.60 -1.29 -1.63
CA GLY A 49 7.37 -2.11 -2.82
C GLY A 49 7.64 -3.58 -2.54
N CYS A 50 7.06 -4.42 -3.39
CA CYS A 50 7.34 -5.85 -3.46
C CYS A 50 7.75 -6.23 -4.88
N GLN A 51 8.56 -7.28 -4.99
CA GLN A 51 8.91 -7.87 -6.27
C GLN A 51 8.91 -9.39 -6.14
N TYR A 52 8.37 -10.08 -7.13
CA TYR A 52 8.33 -11.54 -7.15
C TYR A 52 8.45 -12.06 -8.59
N LYS A 53 8.78 -13.34 -8.73
CA LYS A 53 8.76 -14.00 -10.05
C LYS A 53 7.44 -14.72 -10.26
N GLU A 54 6.78 -14.40 -11.36
CA GLU A 54 5.59 -15.09 -11.84
C GLU A 54 5.84 -15.54 -13.28
N ASN A 55 5.65 -16.82 -13.59
CA ASN A 55 5.93 -17.38 -14.92
C ASN A 55 7.34 -17.09 -15.49
N GLY A 56 8.32 -16.84 -14.62
CA GLY A 56 9.70 -16.52 -15.00
C GLY A 56 9.97 -15.02 -15.22
N GLU A 57 8.95 -14.17 -15.15
CA GLU A 57 9.06 -12.71 -15.28
C GLU A 57 9.04 -12.04 -13.91
N TRP A 58 9.77 -10.93 -13.78
CA TRP A 58 9.75 -10.10 -12.56
C TRP A 58 8.49 -9.25 -12.56
N VAL A 59 7.66 -9.44 -11.55
CA VAL A 59 6.49 -8.63 -11.29
C VAL A 59 6.82 -7.68 -10.14
N TYR A 60 6.56 -6.39 -10.37
CA TYR A 60 6.74 -5.34 -9.38
C TYR A 60 5.37 -4.91 -8.87
N GLY A 61 5.32 -4.58 -7.59
CA GLY A 61 4.08 -4.24 -6.93
C GLY A 61 4.28 -3.36 -5.71
N GLY A 62 3.17 -2.91 -5.16
CA GLY A 62 3.11 -2.11 -3.94
C GLY A 62 2.57 -2.97 -2.81
N CYS A 63 3.18 -2.88 -1.63
CA CYS A 63 2.63 -3.48 -0.44
C CYS A 63 1.45 -2.63 0.05
N MET A 64 0.26 -3.24 0.09
CA MET A 64 -0.96 -2.56 0.53
C MET A 64 -1.99 -3.57 1.05
N PRO A 65 -3.02 -3.12 1.78
CA PRO A 65 -4.11 -4.00 2.20
C PRO A 65 -4.80 -4.68 1.02
N THR A 66 -5.13 -5.96 1.18
CA THR A 66 -5.83 -6.77 0.17
C THR A 66 -7.09 -6.11 -0.39
N ALA A 67 -7.86 -5.42 0.46
CA ALA A 67 -9.06 -4.70 0.07
C ALA A 67 -8.78 -3.59 -0.96
N ASN A 68 -7.66 -2.88 -0.81
CA ASN A 68 -7.28 -1.81 -1.71
C ASN A 68 -6.58 -2.33 -2.96
N CYS A 69 -5.84 -3.42 -2.85
CA CYS A 69 -5.27 -4.09 -4.04
C CYS A 69 -6.36 -4.45 -5.06
N ARG A 70 -7.49 -4.99 -4.57
CA ARG A 70 -8.65 -5.29 -5.41
C ARG A 70 -9.29 -4.07 -6.07
N GLN A 71 -9.05 -2.86 -5.57
CA GLN A 71 -9.54 -1.62 -6.21
C GLN A 71 -8.77 -1.28 -7.49
N PHE A 72 -7.55 -1.80 -7.64
CA PHE A 72 -6.73 -1.64 -8.84
C PHE A 72 -6.82 -2.83 -9.78
N ASP A 73 -7.83 -3.70 -9.61
CA ASP A 73 -7.96 -4.99 -10.30
C ASP A 73 -6.73 -5.93 -10.12
N GLY A 74 -5.86 -5.62 -9.14
CA GLY A 74 -4.69 -6.40 -8.80
C GLY A 74 -5.04 -7.63 -7.95
N VAL A 75 -4.32 -8.72 -8.16
CA VAL A 75 -4.43 -9.93 -7.34
C VAL A 75 -3.44 -9.83 -6.18
N PRO A 76 -3.91 -9.67 -4.93
CA PRO A 76 -3.00 -9.56 -3.80
C PRO A 76 -2.28 -10.89 -3.56
N LYS A 77 -0.95 -10.81 -3.43
CA LYS A 77 -0.08 -11.95 -3.21
C LYS A 77 0.41 -11.98 -1.76
N PRO A 78 -0.01 -12.97 -0.95
CA PRO A 78 0.40 -13.09 0.44
C PRO A 78 1.89 -13.43 0.58
N GLY A 79 2.50 -13.02 1.69
CA GLY A 79 3.87 -13.43 2.08
C GLY A 79 5.01 -12.70 1.37
N LEU A 80 4.70 -11.69 0.55
CA LEU A 80 5.70 -10.89 -0.17
C LEU A 80 5.97 -9.52 0.46
N CYS A 81 5.17 -9.12 1.44
CA CYS A 81 5.28 -7.84 2.12
C CYS A 81 5.61 -8.03 3.61
N PRO A 82 6.54 -7.23 4.16
CA PRO A 82 6.77 -7.22 5.60
C PRO A 82 5.57 -6.57 6.30
N GLY A 83 4.93 -7.31 7.22
CA GLY A 83 3.74 -6.82 7.93
C GLY A 83 2.77 -7.94 8.29
N PRO A 84 1.56 -7.58 8.77
CA PRO A 84 0.48 -8.54 9.03
C PRO A 84 -0.07 -9.10 7.72
N THR A 85 -0.79 -10.22 7.83
CA THR A 85 -1.33 -11.00 6.71
C THR A 85 -2.26 -10.23 5.78
N ASP A 86 -2.83 -9.12 6.26
CA ASP A 86 -3.70 -8.24 5.50
C ASP A 86 -2.94 -7.33 4.51
N ILE A 87 -1.63 -7.11 4.73
CA ILE A 87 -0.75 -6.38 3.82
C ILE A 87 -0.13 -7.37 2.85
N GLN A 88 -0.49 -7.23 1.58
CA GLN A 88 -0.08 -8.15 0.54
C GLN A 88 0.53 -7.39 -0.63
N CYS A 89 1.32 -8.10 -1.42
CA CYS A 89 1.93 -7.53 -2.59
C CYS A 89 0.86 -7.39 -3.67
N CYS A 90 0.60 -6.16 -4.07
CA CYS A 90 -0.31 -5.88 -5.17
C CYS A 90 0.48 -5.56 -6.43
N PRO A 91 0.45 -6.43 -7.45
CA PRO A 91 1.07 -6.11 -8.74
C PRO A 91 0.37 -4.90 -9.35
N MET A 92 1.14 -4.01 -9.97
CA MET A 92 0.68 -2.77 -10.62
C MET A 92 1.20 -2.66 -12.04
#